data_AF-A0A9D6CW58-F1
#
_entry.id   AF-A0A9D6CW58-F1
#
_cell.length_a   1.000
_cell.length_b   1.000
_cell.length_c   1.000
_cell.angle_alpha   90.00
_cell.angle_beta   90.00
_cell.angle_gamma   90.00
#
_symmetry.space_group_name_H-M   'P 1'
#
loop_
_entity.id
_entity.type
_entity.pdbx_description
1 polymer ?
#
loop_
_entity_poly.entity_id
_entity_poly.type
_entity_poly.pdbx_seq_one_letter_code
_entity_poly.pdbx_strand_id
1 'polypeptide(L)'
;MLTPFQYVKRYHDLWSPQFMPWIAPAGFYGIGAVQTPVKEYSNLRYKNKAGKSPSERLGFKDDLLRFFHQRAKESDSGVSYDKGDGYSLSGSLTIRPIYDFKKSSFMSSFSGKASPEVLADMIQLISYWRYWQTAKLGKTVAPLATIVESYLGADCNGFIGNYLRAKYAGNSLGPSSTEYTYHVKGKHTRRTKFSEIRMDDVIVWEGYGHVTIIQELIDWGDDWAVVEICESRSKDYGGPQWAIDELTWQTKNGKPKPGSFRMRGQDIASISDVRYV
;
A
#
# COMPACT_ATOMS: atom_id res chain seq x y z
N MET A 1 -3.65 7.70 -19.42
CA MET A 1 -4.62 7.48 -18.32
C MET A 1 -4.00 6.43 -17.39
N LEU A 2 -4.06 6.63 -16.07
CA LEU A 2 -3.50 5.69 -15.09
C LEU A 2 -4.29 4.37 -15.10
N THR A 3 -3.63 3.23 -15.36
CA THR A 3 -4.26 1.90 -15.25
C THR A 3 -3.97 1.25 -13.90
N PRO A 4 -4.74 0.22 -13.47
CA PRO A 4 -4.42 -0.51 -12.25
C PRO A 4 -2.99 -1.05 -12.23
N PHE A 5 -2.53 -1.62 -13.34
CA PHE A 5 -1.19 -2.17 -13.48
C PHE A 5 -0.09 -1.10 -13.41
N GLN A 6 -0.31 0.07 -14.04
CA GLN A 6 0.60 1.21 -13.87
C GLN A 6 0.66 1.67 -12.41
N TYR A 7 -0.45 1.55 -11.67
CA TYR A 7 -0.46 1.88 -10.24
C TYR A 7 0.26 0.83 -9.38
N VAL A 8 0.10 -0.47 -9.68
CA VAL A 8 0.92 -1.54 -9.08
C VAL A 8 2.40 -1.27 -9.32
N LYS A 9 2.79 -0.91 -10.55
CA LYS A 9 4.17 -0.53 -10.87
C LYS A 9 4.69 0.62 -10.02
N ARG A 10 3.87 1.63 -9.70
CA ARG A 10 4.29 2.69 -8.78
C ARG A 10 4.70 2.17 -7.41
N TYR A 11 4.05 1.12 -6.88
CA TYR A 11 4.50 0.50 -5.63
C TYR A 11 5.84 -0.22 -5.77
N HIS A 12 6.19 -0.74 -6.94
CA HIS A 12 7.46 -1.46 -7.16
C HIS A 12 8.61 -0.57 -7.63
N ASP A 13 8.29 0.51 -8.35
CA ASP A 13 9.24 1.39 -9.03
C ASP A 13 9.61 2.61 -8.21
N LEU A 14 9.06 2.77 -7.00
CA LEU A 14 9.47 3.84 -6.11
C LEU A 14 10.89 3.65 -5.64
N TRP A 15 11.56 4.80 -5.50
CA TRP A 15 12.92 4.91 -5.04
C TRP A 15 12.92 5.80 -3.81
N SER A 16 13.54 5.31 -2.75
CA SER A 16 13.74 6.06 -1.52
C SER A 16 15.24 6.29 -1.34
N PRO A 17 15.71 7.55 -1.18
CA PRO A 17 17.08 7.80 -0.77
C PRO A 17 17.36 7.15 0.60
N GLN A 18 18.61 6.76 0.83
CA GLN A 18 19.04 6.11 2.07
C GLN A 18 19.96 7.05 2.86
N PHE A 19 19.74 7.14 4.17
CA PHE A 19 20.71 7.81 5.04
C PHE A 19 21.98 6.97 5.12
N MET A 20 23.11 7.58 4.74
CA MET A 20 24.43 6.96 4.81
C MET A 20 25.33 7.74 5.78
N PRO A 21 26.30 7.08 6.44
CA PRO A 21 27.33 7.79 7.18
C PRO A 21 28.16 8.64 6.21
N TRP A 22 27.91 9.94 6.16
CA TRP A 22 28.91 10.90 5.68
C TRP A 22 29.68 11.38 6.90
N ILE A 23 30.96 11.07 6.98
CA ILE A 23 31.85 11.65 8.00
C ILE A 23 32.28 13.02 7.49
N ALA A 24 31.55 14.06 7.84
CA ALA A 24 32.06 15.42 7.76
C ALA A 24 32.79 15.78 9.07
N PRO A 25 33.85 16.62 9.05
CA PRO A 25 34.65 16.97 10.23
C PRO A 25 33.88 17.59 11.40
N ALA A 26 32.64 18.03 11.19
CA ALA A 26 31.80 18.70 12.17
C ALA A 26 30.51 17.91 12.52
N GLY A 27 30.48 16.60 12.26
CA GLY A 27 29.38 15.74 12.70
C GLY A 27 28.10 15.85 11.86
N PHE A 28 28.20 16.27 10.60
CA PHE A 28 27.06 16.44 9.71
C PHE A 28 26.60 15.14 9.03
N TYR A 29 25.28 14.98 8.91
CA TYR A 29 24.63 13.79 8.35
C TYR A 29 24.16 14.06 6.92
N GLY A 30 24.71 13.33 5.96
CA GLY A 30 24.31 13.43 4.54
C GLY A 30 23.24 12.42 4.14
N ILE A 31 22.42 12.79 3.15
CA ILE A 31 21.61 11.84 2.39
C ILE A 31 22.50 11.26 1.29
N GLY A 32 22.74 9.96 1.34
CA GLY A 32 23.33 9.24 0.23
C GLY A 32 22.21 8.80 -0.72
N ALA A 33 22.34 9.07 -2.02
CA ALA A 33 21.39 8.59 -3.01
C ALA A 33 21.67 7.13 -3.39
N VAL A 34 21.76 6.22 -2.41
CA VAL A 34 21.66 4.79 -2.74
C VAL A 34 20.18 4.51 -2.98
N GLN A 35 19.84 4.46 -4.25
CA GLN A 35 18.51 4.17 -4.74
C GLN A 35 18.17 2.72 -4.35
N THR A 36 17.27 2.54 -3.37
CA THR A 36 16.77 1.21 -3.01
C THR A 36 15.43 1.00 -3.71
N PRO A 37 15.31 0.04 -4.65
CA PRO A 37 14.06 -0.20 -5.34
C PRO A 37 13.04 -0.78 -4.37
N VAL A 38 11.80 -0.26 -4.39
CA VAL A 38 10.74 -0.77 -3.52
C VAL A 38 10.27 -2.19 -3.90
N LYS A 39 10.77 -2.70 -5.03
CA LYS A 39 10.53 -4.03 -5.60
C LYS A 39 10.77 -5.19 -4.63
N GLU A 40 11.63 -5.04 -3.62
CA GLU A 40 11.84 -6.07 -2.58
C GLU A 40 10.71 -6.09 -1.51
N TYR A 41 9.99 -4.99 -1.32
CA TYR A 41 9.04 -4.80 -0.22
C TYR A 41 7.61 -5.26 -0.50
N SER A 42 7.34 -5.72 -1.71
CA SER A 42 5.97 -5.96 -2.19
C SER A 42 5.76 -7.30 -2.89
N ASN A 43 6.80 -8.12 -3.12
CA ASN A 43 6.63 -9.51 -3.57
C ASN A 43 7.94 -10.32 -3.59
N LEU A 44 8.14 -11.20 -2.59
CA LEU A 44 8.66 -12.53 -2.94
C LEU A 44 7.47 -13.30 -3.49
N ARG A 45 7.54 -13.61 -4.79
CA ARG A 45 6.54 -14.28 -5.66
C ARG A 45 5.88 -15.56 -5.09
N TYR A 46 6.26 -16.01 -3.89
CA TYR A 46 5.81 -17.24 -3.23
C TYR A 46 5.74 -17.17 -1.69
N LYS A 47 5.94 -16.00 -1.05
CA LYS A 47 5.79 -15.88 0.41
C LYS A 47 4.49 -15.18 0.77
N ASN A 48 3.50 -16.01 1.09
CA ASN A 48 2.14 -15.67 1.51
C ASN A 48 2.07 -14.96 2.88
N LYS A 49 3.10 -14.28 3.40
CA LYS A 49 3.00 -13.63 4.72
C LYS A 49 3.74 -12.30 4.80
N ALA A 50 3.07 -11.25 5.27
CA ALA A 50 3.76 -10.11 5.88
C ALA A 50 4.60 -10.66 7.04
N GLY A 51 5.87 -10.27 7.14
CA GLY A 51 6.80 -10.88 8.10
C GLY A 51 6.39 -10.74 9.57
N LYS A 52 5.50 -9.78 9.88
CA LYS A 52 5.06 -9.44 11.23
C LYS A 52 3.54 -9.28 11.37
N SER A 53 3.02 -9.61 12.55
CA SER A 53 1.62 -9.43 12.90
C SER A 53 1.22 -7.94 12.96
N PRO A 54 -0.09 -7.60 12.86
CA PRO A 54 -0.55 -6.22 12.99
C PRO A 54 -0.10 -5.54 14.30
N SER A 55 -0.08 -6.26 15.43
CA SER A 55 0.37 -5.70 16.72
C SER A 55 1.86 -5.39 16.74
N GLU A 56 2.70 -6.27 16.19
CA GLU A 56 4.14 -6.01 16.03
C GLU A 56 4.39 -4.79 15.14
N ARG A 57 3.60 -4.65 14.06
CA ARG A 57 3.67 -3.48 13.17
C ARG A 57 3.34 -2.17 13.88
N LEU A 58 2.27 -2.15 14.65
CA LEU A 58 1.87 -0.98 15.43
C LEU A 58 2.86 -0.69 16.56
N GLY A 59 3.48 -1.71 17.17
CA GLY A 59 4.55 -1.54 18.15
C GLY A 59 5.77 -0.84 17.56
N PHE A 60 6.25 -1.29 16.40
CA PHE A 60 7.40 -0.63 15.73
C PHE A 60 7.07 0.80 15.28
N LYS A 61 5.83 1.05 14.84
CA LYS A 61 5.33 2.40 14.57
C LYS A 61 5.43 3.30 15.81
N ASP A 62 5.02 2.82 16.98
CA ASP A 62 5.12 3.58 18.23
C ASP A 62 6.57 3.83 18.64
N ASP A 63 7.47 2.86 18.42
CA ASP A 63 8.91 3.03 18.62
C ASP A 63 9.49 4.13 17.74
N LEU A 64 9.15 4.16 16.45
CA LEU A 64 9.60 5.21 15.53
C LEU A 64 9.06 6.57 15.96
N LEU A 65 7.79 6.68 16.32
CA LEU A 65 7.21 7.93 16.80
C LEU A 65 7.91 8.43 18.06
N ARG A 66 8.19 7.55 19.03
CA ARG A 66 8.98 7.89 20.23
C ARG A 66 10.37 8.39 19.87
N PHE A 67 11.04 7.69 18.95
CA PHE A 67 12.37 8.08 18.47
C PHE A 67 12.34 9.49 17.86
N PHE A 68 11.45 9.78 16.92
CA PHE A 68 11.37 11.11 16.30
C PHE A 68 10.97 12.20 17.30
N HIS A 69 10.09 11.90 18.25
CA HIS A 69 9.75 12.82 19.33
C HIS A 69 10.93 13.14 20.24
N GLN A 70 11.80 12.17 20.53
CA GLN A 70 13.03 12.40 21.28
C GLN A 70 14.02 13.24 20.47
N ARG A 71 14.26 12.87 19.21
CA ARG A 71 15.15 13.63 18.31
C ARG A 71 14.71 15.08 18.17
N ALA A 72 13.41 15.36 18.07
CA ALA A 72 12.88 16.71 17.97
C ALA A 72 13.23 17.65 19.15
N LYS A 73 13.67 17.09 20.29
CA LYS A 73 14.13 17.85 21.48
C LYS A 73 15.63 18.14 21.45
N GLU A 74 16.35 17.52 20.53
CA GLU A 74 17.80 17.62 20.40
C GLU A 74 18.13 18.62 19.29
N SER A 75 18.90 19.65 19.65
CA SER A 75 19.25 20.77 18.75
C SER A 75 20.09 20.37 17.55
N ASP A 76 20.76 19.22 17.63
CA ASP A 76 21.65 18.70 16.58
C ASP A 76 20.96 17.73 15.61
N SER A 77 19.67 17.47 15.81
CA SER A 77 19.01 16.34 15.14
C SER A 77 18.53 16.61 13.74
N GLY A 78 18.31 17.89 13.42
CA GLY A 78 17.57 18.30 12.24
C GLY A 78 16.08 17.97 12.30
N VAL A 79 15.59 17.24 13.31
CA VAL A 79 14.17 16.93 13.48
C VAL A 79 13.51 18.08 14.22
N SER A 80 12.37 18.56 13.72
CA SER A 80 11.50 19.48 14.43
C SER A 80 10.09 18.92 14.52
N TYR A 81 9.32 19.35 15.50
CA TYR A 81 7.95 18.92 15.72
C TYR A 81 7.02 20.12 15.57
N ASP A 82 6.11 20.04 14.61
CA ASP A 82 5.03 21.01 14.46
C ASP A 82 3.85 20.58 15.34
N LYS A 83 3.33 21.53 16.14
CA LYS A 83 2.20 21.31 17.06
C LYS A 83 0.92 20.87 16.34
N GLY A 84 0.87 20.96 15.01
CA GLY A 84 -0.26 20.63 14.15
C GLY A 84 -0.41 19.17 13.68
N ASP A 85 0.34 18.19 14.22
CA ASP A 85 0.29 16.73 13.91
C ASP A 85 1.40 16.21 12.96
N GLY A 86 2.50 16.95 12.84
CA GLY A 86 3.61 16.59 11.96
C GLY A 86 4.99 16.73 12.59
N TYR A 87 5.94 15.97 12.06
CA TYR A 87 7.36 16.19 12.26
C TYR A 87 7.94 16.68 10.94
N SER A 88 8.99 17.49 11.02
CA SER A 88 9.82 17.78 9.86
C SER A 88 11.25 17.37 10.12
N LEU A 89 11.92 16.85 9.11
CA LEU A 89 13.35 16.57 9.13
C LEU A 89 14.03 17.58 8.20
N SER A 90 14.81 18.47 8.77
CA SER A 90 15.64 19.46 8.09
C SER A 90 17.10 19.02 8.04
N GLY A 91 17.77 19.32 6.93
CA GLY A 91 19.21 19.16 6.80
C GLY A 91 19.89 20.42 7.30
N SER A 92 21.07 20.30 7.90
CA SER A 92 21.82 21.44 8.43
C SER A 92 22.27 22.47 7.38
N LEU A 93 21.98 22.27 6.09
CA LEU A 93 22.41 23.12 4.97
C LEU A 93 21.27 23.49 4.00
N THR A 94 20.02 23.08 4.28
CA THR A 94 18.89 23.43 3.43
C THR A 94 17.95 24.36 4.18
N ILE A 95 17.66 25.52 3.59
CA ILE A 95 16.67 26.51 4.09
C ILE A 95 15.24 25.92 4.14
N ARG A 96 15.05 24.70 3.61
CA ARG A 96 13.79 23.95 3.62
C ARG A 96 13.96 22.64 4.40
N PRO A 97 12.92 22.21 5.15
CA PRO A 97 12.89 20.84 5.65
C PRO A 97 13.09 19.90 4.48
N ILE A 98 13.95 18.90 4.66
CA ILE A 98 14.14 17.85 3.67
C ILE A 98 12.84 17.05 3.55
N TYR A 99 12.11 16.84 4.65
CA TYR A 99 10.80 16.16 4.65
C TYR A 99 9.84 16.71 5.70
N ASP A 100 8.55 16.78 5.36
CA ASP A 100 7.44 16.95 6.31
C ASP A 100 6.62 15.66 6.35
N PHE A 101 6.39 15.10 7.53
CA PHE A 101 5.64 13.87 7.67
C PHE A 101 4.63 13.96 8.81
N LYS A 102 3.40 13.51 8.52
CA LYS A 102 2.27 13.57 9.45
C LYS A 102 2.21 12.30 10.28
N LYS A 103 1.68 12.39 11.50
CA LYS A 103 1.38 11.21 12.33
C LYS A 103 0.43 10.25 11.62
N SER A 104 -0.52 10.78 10.84
CA SER A 104 -1.40 9.99 9.98
C SER A 104 -0.65 9.15 8.96
N SER A 105 0.49 9.63 8.44
CA SER A 105 1.33 8.89 7.48
C SER A 105 1.91 7.63 8.12
N PHE A 106 2.39 7.71 9.36
CA PHE A 106 2.78 6.51 10.14
C PHE A 106 1.61 5.54 10.24
N MET A 107 0.47 5.98 10.75
CA MET A 107 -0.68 5.09 10.89
C MET A 107 -1.02 4.40 9.57
N SER A 108 -1.12 5.15 8.47
CA SER A 108 -1.44 4.59 7.16
C SER A 108 -0.40 3.60 6.64
N SER A 109 0.90 3.85 6.81
CA SER A 109 1.95 2.96 6.29
C SER A 109 1.99 1.62 7.01
N PHE A 110 1.75 1.64 8.33
CA PHE A 110 1.76 0.43 9.15
C PHE A 110 0.42 -0.32 9.16
N SER A 111 -0.68 0.34 8.82
CA SER A 111 -2.02 -0.26 8.71
C SER A 111 -2.38 -0.68 7.28
N GLY A 112 -1.44 -0.65 6.33
CA GLY A 112 -1.70 -1.07 4.95
C GLY A 112 -2.47 -0.06 4.10
N LYS A 113 -2.57 1.21 4.51
CA LYS A 113 -3.43 2.22 3.87
C LYS A 113 -2.65 3.31 3.12
N ALA A 114 -1.33 3.30 3.19
CA ALA A 114 -0.49 4.32 2.57
C ALA A 114 -0.49 4.25 1.03
N SER A 115 -0.43 5.42 0.41
CA SER A 115 -0.13 5.54 -1.01
C SER A 115 1.34 5.18 -1.28
N PRO A 116 1.72 4.94 -2.54
CA PRO A 116 3.12 4.74 -2.91
C PRO A 116 4.03 5.83 -2.33
N GLU A 117 3.68 7.11 -2.50
CA GLU A 117 4.48 8.26 -2.06
C GLU A 117 4.68 8.27 -0.54
N VAL A 118 3.60 8.02 0.21
CA VAL A 118 3.64 7.95 1.67
C VAL A 118 4.51 6.78 2.15
N LEU A 119 4.52 5.65 1.43
CA LEU A 119 5.44 4.55 1.72
C LEU A 119 6.89 4.94 1.43
N ALA A 120 7.17 5.62 0.31
CA ALA A 120 8.51 6.10 0.00
C ALA A 120 9.05 7.03 1.09
N ASP A 121 8.26 7.98 1.56
CA ASP A 121 8.64 8.85 2.68
C ASP A 121 8.91 8.05 3.95
N MET A 122 8.05 7.07 4.27
CA MET A 122 8.23 6.22 5.46
C MET A 122 9.51 5.38 5.39
N ILE A 123 9.88 4.87 4.22
CA ILE A 123 11.13 4.11 4.03
C ILE A 123 12.35 4.99 4.35
N GLN A 124 12.31 6.27 3.96
CA GLN A 124 13.37 7.23 4.28
C GLN A 124 13.47 7.47 5.78
N LEU A 125 12.33 7.62 6.47
CA LEU A 125 12.29 7.78 7.92
C LEU A 125 12.85 6.56 8.65
N ILE A 126 12.48 5.35 8.21
CA ILE A 126 13.04 4.10 8.73
C ILE A 126 14.54 4.04 8.46
N SER A 127 15.00 4.50 7.30
CA SER A 127 16.43 4.58 7.00
C SER A 127 17.17 5.51 7.95
N TYR A 128 16.60 6.68 8.29
CA TYR A 128 17.19 7.61 9.26
C TYR A 128 17.26 6.99 10.66
N TRP A 129 16.16 6.38 11.11
CA TRP A 129 16.13 5.65 12.38
C TRP A 129 17.18 4.53 12.42
N ARG A 130 17.23 3.68 11.39
CA ARG A 130 18.17 2.58 11.29
C ARG A 130 19.61 3.09 11.35
N TYR A 131 19.92 4.11 10.54
CA TYR A 131 21.22 4.75 10.53
C TYR A 131 21.63 5.19 11.93
N TRP A 132 20.73 5.86 12.67
CA TRP A 132 21.01 6.30 14.03
C TRP A 132 21.30 5.12 14.96
N GLN A 133 20.44 4.08 14.96
CA GLN A 133 20.65 2.90 15.79
C GLN A 133 22.00 2.22 15.50
N THR A 134 22.40 2.10 14.23
CA THR A 134 23.62 1.38 13.85
C THR A 134 24.87 2.23 13.99
N ALA A 135 24.88 3.45 13.42
CA ALA A 135 26.09 4.27 13.30
C ALA A 135 26.37 5.10 14.56
N LYS A 136 25.33 5.49 15.31
CA LYS A 136 25.50 6.29 16.54
C LYS A 136 25.45 5.48 17.81
N LEU A 137 24.53 4.52 17.87
CA LEU A 137 24.35 3.70 19.07
C LEU A 137 25.09 2.35 18.99
N GLY A 138 25.72 2.02 17.86
CA GLY A 138 26.46 0.77 17.68
C GLY A 138 25.59 -0.48 17.73
N LYS A 139 24.27 -0.35 17.55
CA LYS A 139 23.35 -1.50 17.65
C LYS A 139 23.32 -2.29 16.36
N THR A 140 23.21 -3.60 16.49
CA THR A 140 22.87 -4.49 15.36
C THR A 140 21.39 -4.35 15.04
N VAL A 141 21.08 -3.84 13.85
CA VAL A 141 19.72 -3.70 13.32
C VAL A 141 19.62 -4.39 11.97
N ALA A 142 18.48 -5.03 11.71
CA ALA A 142 18.21 -5.71 10.44
C ALA A 142 18.45 -4.79 9.22
N PRO A 143 18.76 -5.36 8.03
CA PRO A 143 18.82 -4.59 6.79
C PRO A 143 17.53 -3.80 6.53
N LEU A 144 17.64 -2.64 5.87
CA LEU A 144 16.47 -1.80 5.55
C LEU A 144 15.43 -2.58 4.72
N ALA A 145 15.91 -3.36 3.73
CA ALA A 145 15.17 -4.38 2.99
C ALA A 145 14.22 -5.20 3.90
N THR A 146 14.81 -5.88 4.88
CA THR A 146 14.10 -6.76 5.81
C THR A 146 13.10 -6.02 6.70
N ILE A 147 13.44 -4.81 7.17
CA ILE A 147 12.54 -4.03 8.03
C ILE A 147 11.29 -3.64 7.26
N VAL A 148 11.45 -2.99 6.10
CA VAL A 148 10.30 -2.49 5.36
C VAL A 148 9.43 -3.65 4.87
N GLU A 149 10.00 -4.79 4.42
CA GLU A 149 9.26 -6.02 4.08
C GLU A 149 8.41 -6.55 5.24
N SER A 150 8.96 -6.45 6.46
CA SER A 150 8.31 -6.97 7.64
C SER A 150 7.18 -6.07 8.13
N TYR A 151 7.29 -4.77 7.90
CA TYR A 151 6.55 -3.77 8.65
C TYR A 151 5.62 -2.88 7.81
N LEU A 152 5.94 -2.65 6.55
CA LEU A 152 5.19 -1.76 5.66
C LEU A 152 4.45 -2.55 4.59
N GLY A 153 3.39 -1.95 4.05
CA GLY A 153 2.68 -2.51 2.91
C GLY A 153 1.43 -1.71 2.56
N ALA A 154 0.71 -2.19 1.56
CA ALA A 154 -0.66 -1.79 1.28
C ALA A 154 -1.54 -3.04 1.33
N ASP A 155 -2.66 -3.01 2.04
CA ASP A 155 -3.64 -4.10 2.00
C ASP A 155 -4.59 -3.91 0.79
N CYS A 156 -5.53 -4.85 0.61
CA CYS A 156 -6.50 -4.84 -0.50
C CYS A 156 -7.23 -3.48 -0.63
N ASN A 157 -7.85 -3.00 0.44
CA ASN A 157 -8.59 -1.72 0.45
C ASN A 157 -7.65 -0.52 0.30
N GLY A 158 -6.48 -0.56 0.92
CA GLY A 158 -5.46 0.47 0.82
C GLY A 158 -5.00 0.65 -0.62
N PHE A 159 -4.69 -0.46 -1.30
CA PHE A 159 -4.33 -0.45 -2.72
C PHE A 159 -5.45 0.09 -3.60
N ILE A 160 -6.65 -0.50 -3.55
CA ILE A 160 -7.77 -0.09 -4.41
C ILE A 160 -8.21 1.34 -4.11
N GLY A 161 -8.34 1.69 -2.83
CA GLY A 161 -8.77 3.01 -2.42
C GLY A 161 -7.80 4.12 -2.84
N ASN A 162 -6.49 3.87 -2.73
CA ASN A 162 -5.48 4.82 -3.22
C ASN A 162 -5.48 4.91 -4.76
N TYR A 163 -5.66 3.78 -5.45
CA TYR A 163 -5.80 3.76 -6.91
C TYR A 163 -7.00 4.60 -7.38
N LEU A 164 -8.18 4.38 -6.80
CA LEU A 164 -9.41 5.08 -7.18
C LEU A 164 -9.28 6.58 -6.96
N ARG A 165 -8.71 7.01 -5.82
CA ARG A 165 -8.43 8.43 -5.56
C ARG A 165 -7.43 9.03 -6.56
N ALA A 166 -6.40 8.27 -6.94
CA ALA A 166 -5.40 8.74 -7.88
C ALA A 166 -5.95 8.87 -9.31
N LYS A 167 -6.90 8.01 -9.70
CA LYS A 167 -7.46 7.98 -11.05
C LYS A 167 -8.69 8.86 -11.22
N TYR A 168 -9.60 8.85 -10.24
CA TYR A 168 -10.91 9.50 -10.32
C TYR A 168 -10.97 10.66 -9.32
N ALA A 169 -10.72 11.88 -9.82
CA ALA A 169 -10.81 13.09 -9.00
C ALA A 169 -12.22 13.22 -8.38
N GLY A 170 -12.27 13.44 -7.07
CA GLY A 170 -13.52 13.59 -6.33
C GLY A 170 -14.19 12.27 -5.93
N ASN A 171 -13.61 11.11 -6.24
CA ASN A 171 -14.15 9.82 -5.81
C ASN A 171 -14.17 9.74 -4.27
N SER A 172 -15.33 9.43 -3.71
CA SER A 172 -15.54 9.37 -2.26
C SER A 172 -14.93 8.12 -1.61
N LEU A 173 -14.61 7.10 -2.40
CA LEU A 173 -13.91 5.90 -1.93
C LEU A 173 -12.43 6.21 -1.67
N GLY A 174 -11.83 5.47 -0.76
CA GLY A 174 -10.45 5.70 -0.35
C GLY A 174 -9.84 4.53 0.39
N PRO A 175 -8.58 4.63 0.80
CA PRO A 175 -7.86 3.54 1.45
C PRO A 175 -8.51 3.11 2.78
N SER A 176 -9.29 4.00 3.41
CA SER A 176 -10.06 3.70 4.63
C SER A 176 -11.44 3.09 4.36
N SER A 177 -11.87 2.97 3.10
CA SER A 177 -13.11 2.27 2.76
C SER A 177 -13.00 0.80 3.13
N THR A 178 -14.13 0.21 3.53
CA THR A 178 -14.23 -1.23 3.77
C THR A 178 -14.57 -1.97 2.48
N GLU A 179 -14.29 -3.26 2.41
CA GLU A 179 -14.63 -4.15 1.30
C GLU A 179 -16.14 -4.07 0.99
N TYR A 180 -16.97 -4.05 2.04
CA TYR A 180 -18.41 -3.86 1.94
C TYR A 180 -18.81 -2.56 1.23
N THR A 181 -18.01 -1.50 1.37
CA THR A 181 -18.31 -0.20 0.76
C THR A 181 -18.34 -0.28 -0.77
N TYR A 182 -17.52 -1.13 -1.39
CA TYR A 182 -17.49 -1.37 -2.84
C TYR A 182 -18.67 -2.23 -3.35
N HIS A 183 -19.40 -2.87 -2.43
CA HIS A 183 -20.53 -3.74 -2.73
C HIS A 183 -21.89 -3.01 -2.69
N VAL A 184 -22.03 -1.95 -1.88
CA VAL A 184 -23.33 -1.35 -1.51
C VAL A 184 -24.21 -1.04 -2.72
N LYS A 185 -25.33 -1.78 -2.84
CA LYS A 185 -26.31 -1.60 -3.91
C LYS A 185 -26.90 -0.19 -3.88
N GLY A 186 -27.01 0.43 -5.06
CA GLY A 186 -27.55 1.79 -5.21
C GLY A 186 -26.52 2.91 -5.07
N LYS A 187 -25.31 2.59 -4.57
CA LYS A 187 -24.14 3.48 -4.68
C LYS A 187 -23.29 3.19 -5.91
N HIS A 188 -23.28 1.93 -6.33
CA HIS A 188 -22.46 1.41 -7.44
C HIS A 188 -23.31 0.65 -8.44
N THR A 189 -22.84 0.58 -9.69
CA THR A 189 -23.48 -0.24 -10.72
C THR A 189 -22.92 -1.66 -10.67
N ARG A 190 -23.69 -2.61 -10.13
CA ARG A 190 -23.31 -4.03 -10.07
C ARG A 190 -23.43 -4.67 -11.45
N ARG A 191 -22.40 -5.43 -11.86
CA ARG A 191 -22.42 -6.24 -13.08
C ARG A 191 -23.29 -7.48 -12.86
N THR A 192 -24.15 -7.76 -13.83
CA THR A 192 -25.07 -8.90 -13.82
C THR A 192 -24.80 -9.89 -14.93
N LYS A 193 -23.92 -9.56 -15.88
CA LYS A 193 -23.49 -10.37 -17.03
C LYS A 193 -21.99 -10.21 -17.29
N PHE A 194 -21.34 -11.22 -17.87
CA PHE A 194 -19.93 -11.16 -18.28
C PHE A 194 -19.67 -10.05 -19.30
N SER A 195 -20.57 -9.87 -20.26
CA SER A 195 -20.49 -8.80 -21.27
C SER A 195 -20.59 -7.38 -20.71
N GLU A 196 -20.89 -7.20 -19.43
CA GLU A 196 -20.91 -5.90 -18.75
C GLU A 196 -19.60 -5.61 -18.01
N ILE A 197 -18.74 -6.61 -17.79
CA ILE A 197 -17.48 -6.49 -17.05
C ILE A 197 -16.51 -5.61 -17.84
N ARG A 198 -15.88 -4.65 -17.16
CA ARG A 198 -14.93 -3.71 -17.77
C ARG A 198 -13.66 -3.59 -16.92
N MET A 199 -12.62 -3.06 -17.53
CA MET A 199 -11.47 -2.50 -16.79
C MET A 199 -11.97 -1.51 -15.74
N ASP A 200 -11.30 -1.49 -14.59
CA ASP A 200 -11.61 -0.71 -13.39
C ASP A 200 -12.81 -1.17 -12.57
N ASP A 201 -13.52 -2.23 -12.99
CA ASP A 201 -14.50 -2.85 -12.10
C ASP A 201 -13.81 -3.47 -10.89
N VAL A 202 -14.41 -3.30 -9.71
CA VAL A 202 -13.93 -3.89 -8.46
C VAL A 202 -14.65 -5.20 -8.19
N ILE A 203 -13.87 -6.26 -7.99
CA ILE A 203 -14.35 -7.57 -7.56
C ILE A 203 -14.31 -7.61 -6.04
N VAL A 204 -15.42 -8.01 -5.41
CA VAL A 204 -15.57 -8.12 -3.96
C VAL A 204 -15.90 -9.56 -3.58
N TRP A 205 -15.13 -10.19 -2.70
CA TRP A 205 -15.35 -11.59 -2.30
C TRP A 205 -16.50 -11.75 -1.32
N GLU A 206 -17.13 -12.92 -1.30
CA GLU A 206 -18.08 -13.26 -0.25
C GLU A 206 -17.43 -13.19 1.14
N GLY A 207 -18.21 -12.77 2.14
CA GLY A 207 -17.70 -12.47 3.48
C GLY A 207 -16.93 -11.15 3.60
N TYR A 208 -16.76 -10.40 2.51
CA TYR A 208 -16.11 -9.07 2.48
C TYR A 208 -14.69 -9.05 3.07
N GLY A 209 -13.95 -10.14 2.88
CA GLY A 209 -12.56 -10.26 3.37
C GLY A 209 -11.50 -9.84 2.35
N HIS A 210 -11.87 -9.60 1.09
CA HIS A 210 -10.95 -9.25 0.02
C HIS A 210 -11.61 -8.48 -1.12
N VAL A 211 -10.82 -7.65 -1.78
CA VAL A 211 -11.19 -6.90 -2.98
C VAL A 211 -10.03 -6.85 -3.97
N THR A 212 -10.35 -6.86 -5.26
CA THR A 212 -9.40 -6.68 -6.36
C THR A 212 -10.00 -5.80 -7.44
N ILE A 213 -9.18 -5.34 -8.38
CA ILE A 213 -9.64 -4.51 -9.49
C ILE A 213 -9.23 -5.11 -10.82
N ILE A 214 -10.13 -5.06 -11.81
CA ILE A 214 -9.86 -5.59 -13.15
C ILE A 214 -8.96 -4.62 -13.90
N GLN A 215 -7.78 -5.10 -14.28
CA GLN A 215 -6.84 -4.42 -15.17
C GLN A 215 -7.28 -4.58 -16.63
N GLU A 216 -7.63 -5.79 -17.03
CA GLU A 216 -7.95 -6.10 -18.42
C GLU A 216 -8.93 -7.28 -18.49
N LEU A 217 -9.82 -7.24 -19.47
CA LEU A 217 -10.65 -8.36 -19.87
C LEU A 217 -9.99 -9.00 -21.10
N ILE A 218 -9.36 -10.16 -20.92
CA ILE A 218 -8.54 -10.82 -21.94
C ILE A 218 -9.44 -11.54 -22.95
N ASP A 219 -10.42 -12.28 -22.45
CA ASP A 219 -11.39 -13.03 -23.25
C ASP A 219 -12.67 -13.28 -22.45
N TRP A 220 -13.80 -13.49 -23.12
CA TRP A 220 -15.07 -13.78 -22.45
C TRP A 220 -16.09 -14.51 -23.33
N GLY A 221 -16.92 -15.32 -22.67
CA GLY A 221 -18.10 -15.96 -23.23
C GLY A 221 -19.38 -15.58 -22.49
N ASP A 222 -20.44 -16.34 -22.73
CA ASP A 222 -21.74 -16.15 -22.06
C ASP A 222 -21.72 -16.58 -20.58
N ASP A 223 -20.81 -17.48 -20.21
CA ASP A 223 -20.72 -18.10 -18.89
C ASP A 223 -19.33 -18.07 -18.24
N TRP A 224 -18.35 -17.44 -18.89
CA TRP A 224 -17.01 -17.28 -18.36
C TRP A 224 -16.35 -15.97 -18.83
N ALA A 225 -15.29 -15.57 -18.12
CA ALA A 225 -14.37 -14.52 -18.57
C ALA A 225 -12.96 -14.78 -18.04
N VAL A 226 -11.94 -14.53 -18.84
CA VAL A 226 -10.54 -14.47 -18.41
C VAL A 226 -10.16 -13.02 -18.21
N VAL A 227 -9.72 -12.69 -17.00
CA VAL A 227 -9.39 -11.33 -16.60
C VAL A 227 -7.97 -11.25 -16.08
N GLU A 228 -7.31 -10.14 -16.35
CA GLU A 228 -6.17 -9.71 -15.55
C GLU A 228 -6.67 -8.83 -14.41
N ILE A 229 -6.29 -9.18 -13.19
CA ILE A 229 -6.63 -8.44 -11.97
C ILE A 229 -5.38 -7.85 -11.34
N CYS A 230 -5.53 -6.70 -10.72
CA CYS A 230 -4.57 -6.14 -9.78
C CYS A 230 -5.14 -6.25 -8.37
N GLU A 231 -4.30 -6.68 -7.43
CA GLU A 231 -4.69 -6.92 -6.05
C GLU A 231 -3.57 -6.54 -5.09
N SER A 232 -3.90 -6.33 -3.83
CA SER A 232 -2.96 -6.58 -2.74
C SER A 232 -3.61 -7.59 -1.83
N ARG A 233 -2.95 -8.72 -1.55
CA ARG A 233 -3.54 -9.74 -0.69
C ARG A 233 -3.60 -9.21 0.75
N SER A 234 -4.47 -9.82 1.56
CA SER A 234 -5.03 -9.26 2.79
C SER A 234 -4.02 -8.78 3.85
N LYS A 235 -4.50 -8.27 4.99
CA LYS A 235 -3.72 -7.76 6.14
C LYS A 235 -2.49 -8.60 6.56
N ASP A 236 -2.50 -9.91 6.27
CA ASP A 236 -1.47 -10.87 6.62
C ASP A 236 -0.65 -11.36 5.41
N TYR A 237 -0.99 -11.01 4.16
CA TYR A 237 -0.54 -11.66 2.93
C TYR A 237 -0.15 -10.64 1.85
N GLY A 238 1.14 -10.32 1.67
CA GLY A 238 1.67 -9.73 0.42
C GLY A 238 1.30 -8.27 0.10
N GLY A 239 2.04 -7.69 -0.87
CA GLY A 239 1.84 -6.32 -1.36
C GLY A 239 1.11 -6.27 -2.71
N PRO A 240 0.99 -5.07 -3.31
CA PRO A 240 0.37 -4.88 -4.62
C PRO A 240 1.00 -5.77 -5.69
N GLN A 241 0.16 -6.35 -6.53
CA GLN A 241 0.53 -7.33 -7.54
C GLN A 241 -0.55 -7.46 -8.62
N TRP A 242 -0.28 -8.29 -9.61
CA TRP A 242 -1.23 -8.65 -10.66
C TRP A 242 -1.26 -10.16 -10.90
N ALA A 243 -2.38 -10.66 -11.40
CA ALA A 243 -2.57 -12.05 -11.74
C ALA A 243 -3.61 -12.18 -12.87
N ILE A 244 -3.52 -13.28 -13.62
CA ILE A 244 -4.58 -13.71 -14.53
C ILE A 244 -5.50 -14.67 -13.79
N ASP A 245 -6.80 -14.55 -14.03
CA ASP A 245 -7.81 -15.39 -13.42
C ASP A 245 -8.99 -15.68 -14.33
N GLU A 246 -9.76 -16.69 -13.97
CA GLU A 246 -10.99 -17.08 -14.66
C GLU A 246 -12.20 -16.82 -13.76
N LEU A 247 -13.15 -16.06 -14.31
CA LEU A 247 -14.45 -15.80 -13.73
C LEU A 247 -15.48 -16.75 -14.33
N THR A 248 -16.28 -17.39 -13.49
CA THR A 248 -17.40 -18.25 -13.90
C THR A 248 -18.66 -17.91 -13.11
N TRP A 249 -19.83 -18.38 -13.54
CA TRP A 249 -21.05 -18.22 -12.76
C TRP A 249 -20.99 -19.01 -11.44
N GLN A 250 -21.49 -18.42 -10.34
CA GLN A 250 -21.96 -19.26 -9.24
C GLN A 250 -23.15 -20.06 -9.73
N THR A 251 -23.17 -21.34 -9.42
CA THR A 251 -24.31 -22.20 -9.69
C THR A 251 -25.07 -22.50 -8.40
N LYS A 252 -26.40 -22.40 -8.45
CA LYS A 252 -27.31 -22.88 -7.39
C LYS A 252 -28.21 -23.93 -8.02
N ASN A 253 -28.17 -25.16 -7.50
CA ASN A 253 -28.90 -26.30 -8.05
C ASN A 253 -28.62 -26.52 -9.55
N GLY A 254 -27.36 -26.39 -9.97
CA GLY A 254 -26.93 -26.57 -11.36
C GLY A 254 -27.30 -25.42 -12.31
N LYS A 255 -27.92 -24.33 -11.82
CA LYS A 255 -28.28 -23.16 -12.65
C LYS A 255 -27.42 -21.95 -12.29
N PRO A 256 -26.96 -21.17 -13.29
CA PRO A 256 -26.30 -19.89 -13.05
C PRO A 256 -27.15 -18.97 -12.18
N LYS A 257 -26.51 -18.28 -11.24
CA LYS A 257 -27.12 -17.22 -10.43
C LYS A 257 -26.65 -15.87 -10.99
N PRO A 258 -27.51 -15.12 -11.72
CA PRO A 258 -27.13 -13.84 -12.31
C PRO A 258 -26.53 -12.86 -11.30
N GLY A 259 -25.47 -12.17 -11.71
CA GLY A 259 -24.72 -11.23 -10.87
C GLY A 259 -23.89 -11.86 -9.75
N SER A 260 -23.75 -13.19 -9.70
CA SER A 260 -23.00 -13.94 -8.70
C SER A 260 -21.91 -14.75 -9.40
N PHE A 261 -20.65 -14.47 -9.09
CA PHE A 261 -19.49 -14.99 -9.83
C PHE A 261 -18.60 -15.86 -8.94
N ARG A 262 -17.72 -16.66 -9.55
CA ARG A 262 -16.65 -17.41 -8.88
C ARG A 262 -15.30 -17.09 -9.50
N MET A 263 -14.26 -17.12 -8.68
CA MET A 263 -12.88 -16.97 -9.12
C MET A 263 -11.98 -17.84 -8.26
N ARG A 264 -11.10 -18.64 -8.87
CA ARG A 264 -10.29 -19.68 -8.19
C ARG A 264 -11.08 -20.59 -7.25
N GLY A 265 -12.30 -20.95 -7.65
CA GLY A 265 -13.18 -21.78 -6.81
C GLY A 265 -13.72 -21.09 -5.55
N GLN A 266 -13.52 -19.77 -5.40
CA GLN A 266 -14.10 -18.97 -4.34
C GLN A 266 -15.27 -18.14 -4.85
N ASP A 267 -16.26 -17.96 -3.99
CA ASP A 267 -17.47 -17.22 -4.27
C ASP A 267 -17.23 -15.69 -4.19
N ILE A 268 -17.68 -14.96 -5.21
CA ILE A 268 -17.60 -13.50 -5.32
C ILE A 268 -18.95 -12.88 -4.93
N ALA A 269 -18.93 -11.92 -4.01
CA ALA A 269 -20.10 -11.16 -3.58
C ALA A 269 -20.65 -10.27 -4.69
N SER A 270 -19.78 -9.58 -5.43
CA SER A 270 -20.14 -8.73 -6.57
C SER A 270 -18.95 -8.32 -7.42
N ILE A 271 -19.25 -7.91 -8.65
CA ILE A 271 -18.37 -7.09 -9.49
C ILE A 271 -19.09 -5.75 -9.69
N SER A 272 -18.43 -4.63 -9.41
CA SER A 272 -19.06 -3.31 -9.36
C SER A 272 -18.27 -2.24 -10.10
N ASP A 273 -18.98 -1.37 -10.82
CA ASP A 273 -18.47 -0.11 -11.34
C ASP A 273 -18.46 0.95 -10.24
N VAL A 274 -17.27 1.45 -9.90
CA VAL A 274 -17.06 2.37 -8.76
C VAL A 274 -16.48 3.73 -9.19
N ARG A 275 -16.57 4.07 -10.47
CA ARG A 275 -15.85 5.21 -11.05
C ARG A 275 -16.39 6.58 -10.62
N TYR A 276 -17.70 6.69 -10.34
CA TYR A 276 -18.42 7.97 -10.17
C TYR A 276 -19.15 8.09 -8.82
N VAL A 277 -18.48 7.66 -7.74
CA VAL A 277 -19.04 7.60 -6.37
C VAL A 277 -18.56 8.77 -5.53
#